data_AF-A0A965FFP9-F1
#
_entry.id   AF-A0A965FFP9-F1
#
_cell.length_a   1.000
_cell.length_b   1.000
_cell.length_c   1.000
_cell.angle_alpha   90.00
_cell.angle_beta   90.00
_cell.angle_gamma   90.00
#
_symmetry.space_group_name_H-M   'P 1'
#
loop_
_entity.id
_entity.type
_entity.pdbx_description
1 polymer ?
#
loop_
_entity_poly.entity_id
_entity_poly.type
_entity_poly.pdbx_seq_one_letter_code
_entity_poly.pdbx_strand_id
1 'polypeptide(L)' 'GFAGDMEKIGERLRQAQDSFSDAKRKLSEGTGNVIRQAEMLKTLGVKPTKSLPPQWIQAARDPESSLDDETSSR' A
#
# COMPACT_ATOMS: atom_id res chain seq x y z
N GLY A 1 -20.29 25.01 12.80
CA GLY A 1 -19.72 26.36 12.99
C GLY A 1 -18.33 26.29 12.44
N PHE A 2 -17.90 27.26 11.63
CA PHE A 2 -16.83 27.08 10.65
C PHE A 2 -15.55 26.41 11.20
N ALA A 3 -15.08 26.83 12.37
CA ALA A 3 -13.91 26.21 13.03
C ALA A 3 -14.10 24.71 13.31
N GLY A 4 -15.25 24.31 13.87
CA GLY A 4 -15.56 22.90 14.12
C GLY A 4 -15.79 22.09 12.83
N ASP A 5 -16.20 22.75 11.74
CA ASP A 5 -16.32 22.10 10.43
C ASP A 5 -14.92 21.84 9.82
N MET A 6 -13.97 22.75 10.01
CA MET A 6 -12.56 22.55 9.64
C MET A 6 -11.90 21.43 10.44
N GLU A 7 -12.14 21.34 11.76
CA GLU A 7 -11.66 20.23 12.59
C GLU A 7 -12.17 18.86 12.09
N LYS A 8 -13.47 18.79 11.78
CA LYS A 8 -14.12 17.60 11.23
C LYS A 8 -13.57 17.16 9.87
N ILE A 9 -13.14 18.10 9.04
CA ILE A 9 -12.48 17.80 7.76
C ILE A 9 -11.09 17.23 8.03
N GLY A 10 -10.30 17.87 8.90
CA GLY A 10 -8.97 17.40 9.27
C GLY A 10 -9.01 15.97 9.81
N GLU A 11 -10.02 15.64 10.61
CA GLU A 11 -10.21 14.30 11.15
C GLU A 11 -10.51 13.26 10.06
N ARG A 12 -11.40 13.57 9.11
CA ARG A 12 -11.70 12.66 8.00
C ARG A 12 -10.49 12.41 7.10
N LEU A 13 -9.68 13.44 6.88
CA LEU A 13 -8.45 13.30 6.08
C LEU A 13 -7.45 12.36 6.75
N ARG A 14 -7.27 12.48 8.09
CA ARG A 14 -6.43 11.55 8.85
C ARG A 14 -6.95 10.11 8.73
N GLN A 15 -8.24 9.89 8.95
CA GLN A 15 -8.85 8.56 8.84
C GLN A 15 -8.71 7.97 7.44
N ALA A 16 -8.84 8.79 6.39
CA ALA A 16 -8.64 8.36 5.01
C ALA A 16 -7.18 7.96 4.76
N GLN A 17 -6.22 8.73 5.29
CA GLN A 17 -4.80 8.45 5.18
C GLN A 17 -4.43 7.13 5.90
N ASP A 18 -4.95 6.92 7.10
CA ASP A 18 -4.74 5.70 7.88
C ASP A 18 -5.31 4.48 7.15
N SER A 19 -6.55 4.60 6.65
CA SER A 19 -7.20 3.54 5.88
C SER A 19 -6.43 3.19 4.61
N PHE A 20 -5.87 4.21 3.94
CA PHE A 20 -5.03 4.01 2.75
C PHE A 20 -3.74 3.27 3.10
N SER A 21 -3.04 3.70 4.16
CA SER A 21 -1.82 3.06 4.64
C SER A 21 -2.06 1.58 4.98
N ASP A 22 -3.14 1.29 5.70
CA ASP A 22 -3.53 -0.09 6.03
C ASP A 22 -3.84 -0.94 4.80
N ALA A 23 -4.57 -0.36 3.83
CA ALA A 23 -4.88 -1.04 2.58
C ALA A 23 -3.61 -1.33 1.77
N LYS A 24 -2.69 -0.35 1.69
CA LYS A 24 -1.40 -0.49 1.01
C LYS A 24 -0.53 -1.57 1.68
N ARG A 25 -0.52 -1.62 3.00
CA ARG A 25 0.18 -2.68 3.76
C ARG A 25 -0.39 -4.06 3.47
N LYS A 26 -1.71 -4.20 3.44
CA LYS A 26 -2.36 -5.49 3.11
C LYS A 26 -2.14 -5.89 1.65
N LEU A 27 -2.12 -4.91 0.75
CA LEU A 27 -1.95 -5.15 -0.68
C LEU A 27 -0.51 -5.55 -1.02
N SER A 28 0.49 -4.75 -0.63
CA SER A 28 1.87 -4.90 -1.09
C SER A 28 2.94 -4.88 0.01
N GLU A 29 2.83 -4.09 1.09
CA GLU A 29 4.02 -3.87 1.95
C GLU A 29 4.17 -4.88 3.10
N GLY A 30 3.07 -5.43 3.59
CA GLY A 30 3.09 -6.36 4.72
C GLY A 30 3.72 -7.71 4.39
N THR A 31 4.33 -8.37 5.38
CA THR A 31 4.90 -9.72 5.20
C THR A 31 3.89 -10.73 4.66
N GLY A 32 2.61 -10.61 5.01
CA GLY A 32 1.52 -11.46 4.50
C GLY A 32 0.75 -10.89 3.31
N ASN A 33 1.31 -9.92 2.57
CA ASN A 33 0.54 -9.17 1.58
C ASN A 33 -0.06 -10.04 0.45
N VAL A 34 -1.20 -9.58 -0.08
CA VAL A 34 -2.00 -10.32 -1.07
C VAL A 34 -1.20 -10.60 -2.35
N ILE A 35 -0.37 -9.65 -2.80
CA ILE A 35 0.42 -9.81 -4.02
C ILE A 35 1.41 -10.98 -3.87
N ARG A 36 2.10 -11.07 -2.73
CA ARG A 36 3.04 -12.16 -2.44
C ARG A 36 2.32 -13.51 -2.38
N GLN A 37 1.11 -13.56 -1.81
CA GLN A 37 0.29 -14.78 -1.83
C GLN A 37 -0.10 -15.18 -3.26
N ALA A 38 -0.53 -14.22 -4.08
CA ALA A 38 -0.88 -14.48 -5.48
C ALA A 38 0.33 -14.97 -6.30
N GLU A 39 1.52 -14.41 -6.07
CA GLU A 39 2.76 -14.86 -6.71
C GLU A 39 3.14 -16.29 -6.28
N MET A 40 2.96 -16.64 -5.01
CA MET A 40 3.17 -18.02 -4.53
C MET A 40 2.18 -19.00 -5.16
N LEU A 41 0.93 -18.61 -5.40
CA LEU A 41 0.00 -19.47 -6.13
C LEU A 41 0.44 -19.69 -7.59
N LYS A 42 1.02 -18.67 -8.24
CA LYS A 42 1.62 -18.82 -9.58
C LYS A 42 2.76 -19.84 -9.58
N THR A 43 3.63 -19.81 -8.57
CA THR A 43 4.75 -20.78 -8.49
C THR A 43 4.27 -22.20 -8.26
N LEU A 44 3.11 -22.38 -7.60
CA LEU A 44 2.43 -23.67 -7.44
C LEU A 44 1.68 -24.14 -8.70
N GLY A 45 1.78 -23.40 -9.81
CA GLY A 45 1.21 -23.78 -11.11
C GLY A 45 -0.22 -23.27 -11.35
N VAL A 46 -0.78 -22.46 -10.44
CA VAL A 46 -2.05 -21.78 -10.67
C VAL A 46 -1.85 -20.68 -11.71
N LYS A 47 -2.64 -20.69 -12.78
CA LYS A 47 -2.57 -19.66 -13.84
C LYS A 47 -3.65 -18.59 -13.59
N PRO A 48 -3.29 -17.39 -13.08
CA PRO A 48 -4.26 -16.32 -12.92
C PRO A 48 -4.69 -15.78 -14.27
N THR A 49 -5.98 -15.42 -14.36
CA THR A 49 -6.61 -14.87 -15.57
C THR A 49 -6.20 -13.43 -15.87
N LYS A 50 -5.68 -12.70 -14.88
CA LYS A 50 -5.13 -11.35 -15.03
C LYS A 50 -3.85 -11.21 -14.20
N SER A 51 -2.83 -10.58 -14.78
CA SER A 51 -1.61 -10.23 -14.05
C SER A 51 -1.74 -8.84 -13.44
N LEU A 52 -1.17 -8.67 -12.25
CA LEU A 52 -1.02 -7.36 -11.63
C LEU A 52 0.06 -6.55 -12.36
N PRO A 53 -0.02 -5.21 -12.35
CA PRO A 53 1.00 -4.35 -12.93
C PRO A 53 2.37 -4.58 -12.26
N PRO A 54 3.49 -4.52 -13.01
CA PRO A 54 4.83 -4.79 -12.49
C PRO A 54 5.22 -3.94 -11.28
N GLN A 55 4.81 -2.66 -11.25
CA GLN A 55 5.17 -1.77 -10.13
C GLN A 55 4.65 -2.26 -8.78
N TRP A 56 3.49 -2.90 -8.76
CA TRP A 56 2.88 -3.44 -7.54
C TRP A 56 3.54 -4.75 -7.11
N ILE A 57 4.00 -5.55 -8.07
CA ILE A 57 4.73 -6.79 -7.81
C ILE A 57 6.11 -6.47 -7.23
N GLN A 58 6.80 -5.46 -7.78
CA GLN A 58 8.11 -5.04 -7.30
C GLN A 58 8.03 -4.46 -5.88
N ALA A 59 7.08 -3.54 -5.64
CA ALA A 59 6.85 -2.97 -4.32
C ALA A 59 6.48 -4.03 -3.26
N ALA A 60 5.92 -5.16 -3.67
CA ALA A 60 5.57 -6.25 -2.75
C ALA A 60 6.69 -7.26 -2.46
N ARG A 61 7.77 -7.23 -3.26
CA ARG A 61 8.93 -8.13 -3.12
C ARG A 61 10.01 -7.52 -2.22
N ASP A 62 10.19 -6.21 -2.25
CA ASP A 62 11.16 -5.48 -1.43
C ASP A 62 10.47 -4.53 -0.44
N PRO A 63 10.18 -4.97 0.80
CA PRO A 63 9.63 -4.09 1.83
C PRO A 63 10.63 -3.01 2.32
N GLU A 64 11.91 -3.08 1.93
CA GLU A 64 12.96 -2.12 2.33
C GLU A 64 13.21 -0.98 1.33
N SER A 65 12.65 -1.00 0.10
CA SER A 65 13.01 0.00 -0.91
C SER A 65 12.20 1.31 -0.86
N SER A 66 11.42 1.55 0.21
CA SER A 66 10.48 2.68 0.27
C SER A 66 10.82 3.75 1.33
N LEU A 67 12.08 3.85 1.77
CA LEU A 67 12.48 4.82 2.81
C LEU A 67 13.58 5.82 2.42
N ASP A 68 14.01 5.92 1.16
CA ASP A 68 15.17 6.76 0.80
C ASP A 68 14.93 7.76 -0.35
N ASP A 69 13.83 8.52 -0.37
CA ASP A 69 13.71 9.59 -1.39
C ASP A 69 13.04 10.92 -0.95
N GLU A 70 12.99 11.24 0.35
CA GLU A 70 12.45 12.54 0.83
C GLU A 70 13.13 13.08 2.12
N THR A 71 14.46 12.90 2.30
CA THR A 71 15.22 13.67 3.31
C THR A 71 16.50 14.32 2.78
N SER A 72 16.74 14.30 1.46
CA SER A 72 17.89 14.98 0.83
C SER A 72 17.47 16.22 0.04
N SER A 73 16.56 17.05 0.56
CA SER A 73 16.42 18.46 0.12
C SER A 73 15.49 19.25 1.04
N ARG A 74 15.96 19.60 2.24
CA ARG A 74 15.79 20.93 2.84
C ARG A 74 16.67 21.11 4.07
#